data_AF-A0A3A5W6P6-F1
#
_entry.id   AF-A0A3A5W6P6-F1
#
_cell.length_a   1.000
_cell.length_b   1.000
_cell.length_c   1.000
_cell.angle_alpha   90.00
_cell.angle_beta   90.00
_cell.angle_gamma   90.00
#
_symmetry.space_group_name_H-M   'P 1'
#
loop_
_entity.id
_entity.type
_entity.pdbx_description
1 polymer ?
#
loop_
_entity_poly.entity_id
_entity_poly.type
_entity_poly.pdbx_seq_one_letter_code
_entity_poly.pdbx_strand_id
1 'polypeptide(L)'
;MDDQPKDGVSDRLRQAEQVLYGLDQQLLTGGLRLTLVLPSFALFLAFIAWSVATSTEVPAWWTDGIEPTLGVSLGWTLVAIQFTMVLTFALMLVVHRVRLGLSVHGIESEVAELGGQHRWVASSHGYDHIEEVMHRSVRATTSAIVLLVLCLILLLIELARGPSDPAGQIAHLAASSFLLLAFGEHLSRSGRLFTSSSETGLLEAYDPPIHPSTLHAVFEEILLTVMDPLLRAKYERFMNTLIEHRKKDVEALPTKEKLLALQWMRCDGQILTPALAKEIEEVLEEEGVQFLKDHKVFTPDVWTQLFDKATEVAPAFFRLMRRTTERIRMGNLRGRQDLLVDVDMANIVDGSTGLFMYIRNLDATPRTVVLRMQSPDFRPNDLALTFHLPAGEAESLLGSALPVSGDGDHDVIGSLVRLLQLGTTSWQSLIPNRYGEATVTVRLENEDGDLLLGQQINTRVRSGTKKRLRRSGVVVSATLGVLGVVASVILQVNRLLSL
;
A
#
# COMPACT_ATOMS: atom_id res chain seq x y z
N MET A 1 19.20 -2.13 37.28
CA MET A 1 19.33 -0.77 37.85
C MET A 1 19.98 0.10 36.80
N ASP A 2 19.18 0.49 35.80
CA ASP A 2 19.22 1.79 35.11
C ASP A 2 17.94 1.78 34.25
N ASP A 3 16.84 2.13 34.89
CA ASP A 3 15.50 2.14 34.32
C ASP A 3 14.88 3.50 34.70
N GLN A 4 14.37 4.23 33.70
CA GLN A 4 13.95 5.67 33.66
C GLN A 4 15.08 6.69 33.31
N PRO A 5 14.94 7.56 32.26
CA PRO A 5 13.72 8.28 31.84
C PRO A 5 13.50 8.35 30.30
N LYS A 6 13.86 7.30 29.53
CA LYS A 6 13.72 7.32 28.06
C LYS A 6 12.26 7.18 27.59
N ASP A 7 11.43 6.48 28.34
CA ASP A 7 10.05 6.17 27.96
C ASP A 7 9.17 7.42 27.86
N GLY A 8 9.32 8.38 28.79
CA GLY A 8 8.47 9.58 28.81
C GLY A 8 8.71 10.55 27.65
N VAL A 9 9.91 10.57 27.06
CA VAL A 9 10.22 11.38 25.86
C VAL A 9 9.73 10.67 24.60
N SER A 10 9.94 9.36 24.51
CA SER A 10 9.45 8.52 23.41
C SER A 10 7.92 8.57 23.31
N ASP A 11 7.22 8.45 24.44
CA ASP A 11 5.76 8.48 24.51
C ASP A 11 5.19 9.85 24.09
N ARG A 12 5.83 10.95 24.51
CA ARG A 12 5.44 12.31 24.09
C ARG A 12 5.65 12.53 22.60
N LEU A 13 6.75 12.02 22.04
CA LEU A 13 7.02 12.10 20.60
C LEU A 13 6.01 11.27 19.80
N ARG A 14 5.66 10.08 20.28
CA ARG A 14 4.64 9.21 19.67
C ARG A 14 3.25 9.83 19.73
N GLN A 15 2.87 10.45 20.86
CA GLN A 15 1.61 11.20 20.97
C GLN A 15 1.57 12.42 20.05
N ALA A 16 2.66 13.19 19.97
CA ALA A 16 2.75 14.32 19.06
C ALA A 16 2.63 13.87 17.59
N GLU A 17 3.29 12.77 17.23
CA GLU A 17 3.17 12.17 15.91
C GLU A 17 1.72 11.72 15.63
N GLN A 18 1.04 11.06 16.57
CA GLN A 18 -0.35 10.62 16.40
C GLN A 18 -1.29 11.79 16.11
N VAL A 19 -1.15 12.90 16.84
CA VAL A 19 -1.96 14.12 16.60
C VAL A 19 -1.68 14.70 15.22
N LEU A 20 -0.39 14.84 14.87
CA LEU A 20 0.03 15.35 13.56
C LEU A 20 -0.41 14.45 12.41
N TYR A 21 -0.38 13.13 12.63
CA TYR A 21 -0.82 12.13 11.66
C TYR A 21 -2.34 12.18 11.44
N GLY A 22 -3.13 12.31 12.51
CA GLY A 22 -4.58 12.50 12.41
C GLY A 22 -4.96 13.76 11.63
N LEU A 23 -4.30 14.89 11.93
CA LEU A 23 -4.49 16.14 11.19
C LEU A 23 -4.09 16.00 9.72
N ASP A 24 -2.95 15.36 9.45
CA ASP A 24 -2.46 15.14 8.09
C ASP A 24 -3.42 14.25 7.28
N GLN A 25 -3.90 13.14 7.85
CA GLN A 25 -4.86 12.27 7.17
C GLN A 25 -6.18 12.99 6.87
N GLN A 26 -6.70 13.80 7.80
CA GLN A 26 -7.97 14.48 7.59
C GLN A 26 -7.86 15.66 6.62
N LEU A 27 -6.82 16.48 6.76
CA LEU A 27 -6.71 17.76 6.06
C LEU A 27 -5.82 17.69 4.81
N LEU A 28 -4.69 16.99 4.89
CA LEU A 28 -3.57 17.15 3.96
C LEU A 28 -3.49 16.05 2.91
N THR A 29 -3.43 14.78 3.33
CA THR A 29 -3.13 13.63 2.47
C THR A 29 -4.38 12.79 2.14
N GLY A 30 -5.31 12.63 3.07
CA GLY A 30 -6.50 11.79 2.92
C GLY A 30 -7.75 12.57 2.51
N GLY A 31 -8.42 13.18 3.48
CA GLY A 31 -9.79 13.70 3.41
C GLY A 31 -9.98 14.88 2.47
N LEU A 32 -9.75 16.11 2.96
CA LEU A 32 -9.96 17.34 2.16
C LEU A 32 -8.92 17.53 1.04
N ARG A 33 -7.79 16.80 1.10
CA ARG A 33 -6.66 16.88 0.17
C ARG A 33 -6.29 18.33 -0.14
N LEU A 34 -6.19 19.16 0.89
CA LEU A 34 -5.88 20.59 0.75
C LEU A 34 -4.56 20.81 0.01
N THR A 35 -3.65 19.84 0.09
CA THR A 35 -2.39 19.85 -0.64
C THR A 35 -2.53 19.77 -2.17
N LEU A 36 -3.68 19.35 -2.70
CA LEU A 36 -4.02 19.43 -4.12
C LEU A 36 -4.87 20.66 -4.44
N VAL A 37 -5.81 21.00 -3.55
CA VAL A 37 -6.79 22.08 -3.77
C VAL A 37 -6.13 23.46 -3.72
N LEU A 38 -5.33 23.74 -2.68
CA LEU A 38 -4.70 25.04 -2.47
C LEU A 38 -3.77 25.46 -3.62
N PRO A 39 -2.79 24.66 -4.07
CA PRO A 39 -1.93 25.07 -5.17
C PRO A 39 -2.71 25.23 -6.48
N SER A 40 -3.72 24.40 -6.74
CA SER A 40 -4.57 24.53 -7.92
C SER A 40 -5.34 25.85 -7.93
N PHE A 41 -5.93 26.23 -6.79
CA PHE A 41 -6.66 27.49 -6.67
C PHE A 41 -5.72 28.70 -6.68
N ALA A 42 -4.53 28.60 -6.09
CA ALA A 42 -3.52 29.65 -6.16
C ALA A 42 -3.04 29.90 -7.60
N LEU A 43 -2.86 28.84 -8.41
CA LEU A 43 -2.56 28.97 -9.84
C LEU A 43 -3.73 29.60 -10.63
N PHE A 44 -4.96 29.26 -10.28
CA PHE A 44 -6.14 29.88 -10.86
C PHE A 44 -6.21 31.39 -10.55
N LEU A 45 -5.95 31.78 -9.30
CA LEU A 45 -5.85 33.19 -8.91
C LEU A 45 -4.70 33.91 -9.62
N ALA A 46 -3.55 33.25 -9.79
CA ALA A 46 -2.44 33.80 -10.55
C ALA A 46 -2.86 34.13 -11.98
N PHE A 47 -3.53 33.20 -12.65
CA PHE A 47 -4.05 33.42 -14.00
C PHE A 47 -5.02 34.60 -14.08
N ILE A 48 -5.95 34.73 -13.12
CA ILE A 48 -6.89 35.86 -13.09
C ILE A 48 -6.13 37.17 -12.82
N ALA A 49 -5.21 37.20 -11.86
CA ALA A 49 -4.41 38.38 -11.53
C ALA A 49 -3.62 38.87 -12.76
N TRP A 50 -2.96 37.96 -13.47
CA TRP A 50 -2.29 38.26 -14.74
C TRP A 50 -3.26 38.79 -15.81
N SER A 51 -4.44 38.17 -15.95
CA SER A 51 -5.43 38.61 -16.94
C SER A 51 -5.93 40.03 -16.67
N VAL A 52 -6.16 40.40 -15.41
CA VAL A 52 -6.60 41.73 -15.00
C VAL A 52 -5.46 42.74 -15.17
N ALA A 53 -4.22 42.36 -14.83
CA ALA A 53 -3.05 43.24 -14.97
C ALA A 53 -2.72 43.59 -16.44
N THR A 54 -3.10 42.71 -17.38
CA THR A 54 -2.83 42.89 -18.82
C THR A 54 -4.03 43.47 -19.57
N SER A 55 -5.22 43.47 -18.97
CA SER A 55 -6.44 44.01 -19.57
C SER A 55 -6.48 45.53 -19.46
N THR A 56 -6.97 46.19 -20.50
CA THR A 56 -7.17 47.65 -20.52
C THR A 56 -8.41 48.10 -19.75
N GLU A 57 -9.37 47.19 -19.51
CA GLU A 57 -10.61 47.46 -18.81
C GLU A 57 -10.72 46.60 -17.55
N VAL A 58 -10.81 47.26 -16.39
CA VAL A 58 -11.11 46.60 -15.11
C VAL A 58 -12.63 46.48 -14.98
N PRO A 59 -13.17 45.39 -14.44
CA PRO A 59 -14.62 45.22 -14.32
C PRO A 59 -15.31 46.35 -13.54
N ALA A 60 -16.36 46.93 -14.11
CA ALA A 60 -17.08 48.08 -13.56
C ALA A 60 -17.61 47.87 -12.12
N TRP A 61 -17.97 46.64 -11.76
CA TRP A 61 -18.43 46.32 -10.41
C TRP A 61 -17.33 46.50 -9.35
N TRP A 62 -16.05 46.38 -9.71
CA TRP A 62 -14.94 46.63 -8.79
C TRP A 62 -14.64 48.12 -8.69
N THR A 63 -14.52 48.81 -9.84
CA THR A 63 -14.16 50.23 -9.92
C THR A 63 -15.23 51.14 -9.30
N ASP A 64 -16.50 50.81 -9.49
CA ASP A 64 -17.61 51.67 -9.07
C ASP A 64 -18.08 51.37 -7.64
N GLY A 65 -17.84 50.14 -7.17
CA GLY A 65 -18.31 49.68 -5.86
C GLY A 65 -17.21 49.56 -4.79
N ILE A 66 -16.18 48.79 -5.08
CA ILE A 66 -15.25 48.26 -4.07
C ILE A 66 -13.99 49.12 -3.95
N GLU A 67 -13.41 49.52 -5.08
CA GLU A 67 -12.20 50.32 -5.16
C GLU A 67 -12.32 51.70 -4.46
N PRO A 68 -13.43 52.45 -4.56
CA PRO A 68 -13.59 53.73 -3.86
C PRO A 68 -13.62 53.58 -2.34
N THR A 69 -14.03 52.40 -1.84
CA THR A 69 -14.17 52.11 -0.41
C THR A 69 -12.86 51.60 0.20
N LEU A 70 -12.16 50.72 -0.51
CA LEU A 70 -10.95 50.03 -0.01
C LEU A 70 -9.63 50.63 -0.50
N GLY A 71 -9.66 51.45 -1.57
CA GLY A 71 -8.47 52.09 -2.13
C GLY A 71 -7.45 51.14 -2.75
N VAL A 72 -7.84 49.90 -3.09
CA VAL A 72 -6.97 48.88 -3.70
C VAL A 72 -7.52 48.39 -5.04
N SER A 73 -6.61 48.16 -5.98
CA SER A 73 -6.97 47.61 -7.30
C SER A 73 -7.27 46.12 -7.23
N LEU A 74 -8.14 45.65 -8.13
CA LEU A 74 -8.54 44.24 -8.21
C LEU A 74 -7.33 43.31 -8.36
N GLY A 75 -6.36 43.69 -9.20
CA GLY A 75 -5.13 42.92 -9.39
C GLY A 75 -4.34 42.76 -8.10
N TRP A 76 -4.19 43.84 -7.32
CA TRP A 76 -3.47 43.78 -6.04
C TRP A 76 -4.20 42.87 -5.05
N THR A 77 -5.53 42.95 -4.96
CA THR A 77 -6.33 42.07 -4.10
C THR A 77 -6.21 40.60 -4.49
N LEU A 78 -6.23 40.28 -5.78
CA LEU A 78 -6.07 38.91 -6.26
C LEU A 78 -4.69 38.34 -5.91
N VAL A 79 -3.63 39.13 -6.07
CA VAL A 79 -2.26 38.74 -5.68
C VAL A 79 -2.15 38.58 -4.16
N ALA A 80 -2.82 39.42 -3.36
CA ALA A 80 -2.83 39.30 -1.91
C ALA A 80 -3.55 38.03 -1.43
N ILE A 81 -4.67 37.65 -2.07
CA ILE A 81 -5.36 36.39 -1.81
C ILE A 81 -4.47 35.21 -2.23
N GLN A 82 -3.85 35.28 -3.41
CA GLN A 82 -2.90 34.27 -3.88
C GLN A 82 -1.74 34.08 -2.89
N PHE A 83 -1.13 35.17 -2.41
CA PHE A 83 -0.08 35.15 -1.39
C PHE A 83 -0.53 34.43 -0.13
N THR A 84 -1.73 34.78 0.37
CA THR A 84 -2.29 34.14 1.58
C THR A 84 -2.48 32.64 1.37
N MET A 85 -2.98 32.21 0.21
CA MET A 85 -3.15 30.79 -0.10
C MET A 85 -1.83 30.03 -0.23
N VAL A 86 -0.83 30.62 -0.90
CA VAL A 86 0.51 30.01 -1.01
C VAL A 86 1.15 29.92 0.38
N LEU A 87 0.96 30.91 1.25
CA LEU A 87 1.45 30.90 2.63
C LEU A 87 0.79 29.79 3.44
N THR A 88 -0.54 29.63 3.34
CA THR A 88 -1.26 28.51 3.97
C THR A 88 -0.75 27.17 3.46
N PHE A 89 -0.54 27.02 2.16
CA PHE A 89 0.00 25.80 1.57
C PHE A 89 1.43 25.49 2.08
N ALA A 90 2.29 26.51 2.17
CA ALA A 90 3.64 26.37 2.70
C ALA A 90 3.62 25.93 4.18
N LEU A 91 2.79 26.57 5.01
CA LEU A 91 2.63 26.19 6.43
C LEU A 91 2.15 24.74 6.57
N MET A 92 1.20 24.32 5.75
CA MET A 92 0.72 22.94 5.73
C MET A 92 1.83 21.95 5.35
N LEU A 93 2.65 22.26 4.35
CA LEU A 93 3.80 21.41 4.00
C LEU A 93 4.85 21.38 5.10
N VAL A 94 5.06 22.46 5.86
CA VAL A 94 5.95 22.47 7.02
C VAL A 94 5.45 21.50 8.09
N VAL A 95 4.15 21.55 8.43
CA VAL A 95 3.53 20.60 9.37
C VAL A 95 3.71 19.16 8.87
N HIS A 96 3.44 18.91 7.59
CA HIS A 96 3.66 17.61 6.97
C HIS A 96 5.13 17.16 7.03
N ARG A 97 6.08 18.07 6.83
CA ARG A 97 7.52 17.79 6.87
C ARG A 97 8.01 17.46 8.27
N VAL A 98 7.48 18.12 9.30
CA VAL A 98 7.76 17.81 10.70
C VAL A 98 7.24 16.41 11.03
N ARG A 99 5.99 16.11 10.66
CA ARG A 99 5.40 14.76 10.81
C ARG A 99 6.27 13.69 10.15
N LEU A 100 6.64 13.87 8.87
CA LEU A 100 7.51 12.91 8.17
C LEU A 100 8.85 12.73 8.89
N GLY A 101 9.44 13.81 9.42
CA GLY A 101 10.69 13.73 10.19
C GLY A 101 10.55 12.92 11.46
N LEU A 102 9.44 13.09 12.20
CA LEU A 102 9.14 12.30 13.39
C LEU A 102 8.93 10.83 13.04
N SER A 103 8.17 10.52 11.98
CA SER A 103 7.94 9.14 11.56
C SER A 103 9.22 8.42 11.16
N VAL A 104 10.09 9.07 10.37
CA VAL A 104 11.38 8.49 9.98
C VAL A 104 12.26 8.25 11.21
N HIS A 105 12.35 9.22 12.11
CA HIS A 105 13.13 9.07 13.33
C HIS A 105 12.59 7.94 14.23
N GLY A 106 11.27 7.82 14.37
CA GLY A 106 10.63 6.74 15.12
C GLY A 106 10.95 5.36 14.55
N ILE A 107 10.78 5.18 13.24
CA ILE A 107 11.12 3.93 12.54
C ILE A 107 12.61 3.60 12.67
N GLU A 108 13.51 4.55 12.43
CA GLU A 108 14.95 4.34 12.56
C GLU A 108 15.34 3.97 14.00
N SER A 109 14.72 4.60 15.00
CA SER A 109 14.96 4.29 16.40
C SER A 109 14.52 2.87 16.78
N GLU A 110 13.37 2.43 16.26
CA GLU A 110 12.85 1.08 16.48
C GLU A 110 13.70 0.01 15.79
N VAL A 111 14.15 0.30 14.56
CA VAL A 111 15.10 -0.55 13.83
C VAL A 111 16.42 -0.68 14.60
N ALA A 112 16.94 0.42 15.15
CA ALA A 112 18.16 0.41 15.94
C ALA A 112 18.01 -0.36 17.26
N GLU A 113 16.86 -0.27 17.93
CA GLU A 113 16.55 -1.03 19.14
C GLU A 113 16.51 -2.54 18.85
N LEU A 114 15.82 -2.95 17.78
CA LEU A 114 15.79 -4.35 17.35
C LEU A 114 17.18 -4.84 16.90
N GLY A 115 17.96 -3.98 16.24
CA GLY A 115 19.36 -4.25 15.92
C GLY A 115 20.22 -4.53 17.16
N GLY A 116 20.03 -3.74 18.23
CA GLY A 116 20.67 -3.98 19.53
C GLY A 116 20.29 -5.33 20.17
N GLN A 117 19.12 -5.87 19.83
CA GLN A 117 18.66 -7.21 20.23
C GLN A 117 19.14 -8.33 19.28
N HIS A 118 20.14 -8.06 18.43
CA HIS A 118 20.65 -8.97 17.39
C HIS A 118 19.62 -9.35 16.31
N ARG A 119 18.63 -8.48 16.07
CA ARG A 119 17.63 -8.65 15.02
C ARG A 119 17.88 -7.64 13.91
N TRP A 120 18.52 -8.10 12.84
CA TRP A 120 18.95 -7.24 11.75
C TRP A 120 17.81 -6.93 10.77
N VAL A 121 16.91 -6.05 11.19
CA VAL A 121 15.81 -5.56 10.33
C VAL A 121 16.35 -4.78 9.14
N ALA A 122 17.42 -3.99 9.34
CA ALA A 122 18.04 -3.21 8.27
C ALA A 122 18.62 -4.08 7.14
N SER A 123 19.03 -5.33 7.42
CA SER A 123 19.50 -6.27 6.38
C SER A 123 18.39 -7.14 5.80
N SER A 124 17.15 -6.98 6.25
CA SER A 124 16.03 -7.75 5.74
C SER A 124 15.65 -7.30 4.33
N HIS A 125 15.13 -8.23 3.54
CA HIS A 125 14.81 -7.95 2.16
C HIS A 125 13.64 -6.96 2.05
N GLY A 126 13.80 -5.92 1.23
CA GLY A 126 12.79 -4.88 1.02
C GLY A 126 12.87 -3.68 1.98
N TYR A 127 13.72 -3.71 3.02
CA TYR A 127 13.93 -2.55 3.88
C TYR A 127 14.55 -1.36 3.11
N ASP A 128 15.53 -1.62 2.24
CA ASP A 128 16.17 -0.60 1.39
C ASP A 128 15.15 0.21 0.59
N HIS A 129 14.08 -0.44 0.10
CA HIS A 129 13.01 0.23 -0.64
C HIS A 129 12.21 1.17 0.27
N ILE A 130 11.90 0.74 1.50
CA ILE A 130 11.20 1.57 2.48
C ILE A 130 12.07 2.77 2.85
N GLU A 131 13.37 2.57 3.11
CA GLU A 131 14.32 3.64 3.42
C GLU A 131 14.40 4.67 2.28
N GLU A 132 14.49 4.20 1.02
CA GLU A 132 14.47 5.09 -0.14
C GLU A 132 13.16 5.90 -0.20
N VAL A 133 12.00 5.24 -0.03
CA VAL A 133 10.68 5.89 -0.05
C VAL A 133 10.56 6.94 1.05
N MET A 134 11.03 6.64 2.27
CA MET A 134 11.03 7.54 3.42
C MET A 134 11.88 8.79 3.15
N HIS A 135 13.17 8.61 2.83
CA HIS A 135 14.07 9.73 2.59
C HIS A 135 13.69 10.52 1.35
N ARG A 136 13.19 9.88 0.29
CA ARG A 136 12.69 10.56 -0.90
C ARG A 136 11.49 11.43 -0.58
N SER A 137 10.55 10.95 0.23
CA SER A 137 9.38 11.72 0.67
C SER A 137 9.78 12.95 1.49
N VAL A 138 10.76 12.80 2.38
CA VAL A 138 11.34 13.90 3.16
C VAL A 138 12.01 14.94 2.26
N ARG A 139 12.90 14.50 1.35
CA ARG A 139 13.63 15.38 0.42
C ARG A 139 12.69 16.12 -0.52
N ALA A 140 11.71 15.44 -1.11
CA ALA A 140 10.72 16.03 -2.01
C ALA A 140 9.81 17.06 -1.31
N THR A 141 9.48 16.83 -0.03
CA THR A 141 8.72 17.81 0.75
C THR A 141 9.59 19.02 1.09
N THR A 142 10.86 18.82 1.43
CA THR A 142 11.82 19.91 1.64
C THR A 142 12.07 20.73 0.38
N SER A 143 12.26 20.10 -0.79
CA SER A 143 12.42 20.80 -2.07
C SER A 143 11.19 21.65 -2.39
N ALA A 144 9.99 21.10 -2.22
CA ALA A 144 8.74 21.83 -2.40
C ALA A 144 8.64 23.06 -1.48
N ILE A 145 9.00 22.94 -0.20
CA ILE A 145 8.99 24.07 0.74
C ILE A 145 9.96 25.17 0.29
N VAL A 146 11.18 24.82 -0.14
CA VAL A 146 12.15 25.81 -0.63
C VAL A 146 11.60 26.57 -1.84
N LEU A 147 10.99 25.86 -2.79
CA LEU A 147 10.36 26.46 -3.97
C LEU A 147 9.18 27.38 -3.57
N LEU A 148 8.38 27.00 -2.58
CA LEU A 148 7.30 27.86 -2.08
C LEU A 148 7.82 29.10 -1.36
N VAL A 149 8.92 29.02 -0.61
CA VAL A 149 9.55 30.20 0.00
C VAL A 149 10.02 31.17 -1.07
N LEU A 150 10.64 30.68 -2.15
CA LEU A 150 11.02 31.51 -3.30
C LEU A 150 9.79 32.16 -3.96
N CYS A 151 8.71 31.38 -4.14
CA CYS A 151 7.44 31.89 -4.64
C CYS A 151 6.88 33.03 -3.76
N LEU A 152 6.85 32.84 -2.44
CA LEU A 152 6.36 33.86 -1.49
C LEU A 152 7.19 35.14 -1.53
N ILE A 153 8.51 35.03 -1.64
CA ILE A 153 9.40 36.20 -1.78
C ILE A 153 9.07 36.97 -3.07
N LEU A 154 8.84 36.26 -4.18
CA LEU A 154 8.50 36.90 -5.46
C LEU A 154 7.11 37.55 -5.44
N LEU A 155 6.13 36.92 -4.79
CA LEU A 155 4.81 37.52 -4.57
C LEU A 155 4.88 38.78 -3.68
N LEU A 156 5.77 38.81 -2.69
CA LEU A 156 6.01 40.03 -1.90
C LEU A 156 6.62 41.14 -2.76
N ILE A 157 7.56 40.81 -3.66
CA ILE A 157 8.13 41.77 -4.60
C ILE A 157 7.04 42.33 -5.53
N GLU A 158 6.14 41.47 -6.02
CA GLU A 158 4.99 41.88 -6.83
C GLU A 158 4.04 42.79 -6.06
N LEU A 159 3.67 42.45 -4.82
CA LEU A 159 2.81 43.28 -3.98
C LEU A 159 3.43 44.65 -3.67
N ALA A 160 4.75 44.73 -3.54
CA ALA A 160 5.48 45.97 -3.27
C ALA A 160 5.63 46.86 -4.51
N ARG A 161 5.82 46.27 -5.71
CA ARG A 161 5.99 46.99 -6.98
C ARG A 161 4.67 47.32 -7.67
N GLY A 162 3.64 46.53 -7.41
CA GLY A 162 2.33 46.57 -8.04
C GLY A 162 2.24 45.64 -9.26
N PRO A 163 1.06 45.04 -9.52
CA PRO A 163 0.85 44.07 -10.61
C PRO A 163 0.94 44.70 -12.01
N SER A 164 0.80 46.02 -12.13
CA SER A 164 0.90 46.75 -13.40
C SER A 164 2.33 47.16 -13.78
N ASP A 165 3.28 47.14 -12.84
CA ASP A 165 4.69 47.43 -13.13
C ASP A 165 5.31 46.25 -13.88
N PRO A 166 6.08 46.47 -14.96
CA PRO A 166 6.84 45.41 -15.62
C PRO A 166 7.69 44.55 -14.67
N ALA A 167 8.16 45.09 -13.53
CA ALA A 167 8.92 44.27 -12.56
C ALA A 167 7.99 43.32 -11.80
N GLY A 168 6.80 43.82 -11.42
CA GLY A 168 5.76 43.03 -10.79
C GLY A 168 5.30 41.89 -11.71
N GLN A 169 5.11 42.15 -13.01
CA GLN A 169 4.71 41.12 -13.97
C GLN A 169 5.78 40.03 -14.16
N ILE A 170 7.07 40.39 -14.21
CA ILE A 170 8.16 39.41 -14.28
C ILE A 170 8.23 38.58 -12.99
N ALA A 171 8.05 39.22 -11.83
CA ALA A 171 7.98 38.56 -10.53
C ALA A 171 6.78 37.61 -10.42
N HIS A 172 5.62 38.01 -10.95
CA HIS A 172 4.40 37.20 -11.01
C HIS A 172 4.61 35.91 -11.82
N LEU A 173 5.22 36.03 -13.00
CA LEU A 173 5.57 34.89 -13.84
C LEU A 173 6.53 33.96 -13.11
N ALA A 174 7.55 34.52 -12.45
CA ALA A 174 8.52 33.73 -11.69
C ALA A 174 7.85 33.01 -10.52
N ALA A 175 7.00 33.70 -9.75
CA ALA A 175 6.25 33.14 -8.62
C ALA A 175 5.35 31.99 -9.05
N SER A 176 4.56 32.18 -10.10
CA SER A 176 3.69 31.15 -10.67
C SER A 176 4.49 29.92 -11.15
N SER A 177 5.68 30.15 -11.69
CA SER A 177 6.58 29.09 -12.13
C SER A 177 7.15 28.28 -10.96
N PHE A 178 7.58 28.95 -9.88
CA PHE A 178 8.01 28.26 -8.66
C PHE A 178 6.87 27.51 -7.97
N LEU A 179 5.65 28.05 -8.01
CA LEU A 179 4.45 27.36 -7.52
C LEU A 179 4.17 26.07 -8.32
N LEU A 180 4.31 26.11 -9.66
CA LEU A 180 4.20 24.92 -10.51
C LEU A 180 5.28 23.89 -10.20
N LEU A 181 6.53 24.32 -10.01
CA LEU A 181 7.62 23.41 -9.61
C LEU A 181 7.34 22.76 -8.26
N ALA A 182 6.92 23.55 -7.26
CA ALA A 182 6.57 23.04 -5.94
C ALA A 182 5.41 22.04 -6.00
N PHE A 183 4.41 22.31 -6.84
CA PHE A 183 3.29 21.40 -7.07
C PHE A 183 3.73 20.11 -7.76
N GLY A 184 4.64 20.19 -8.73
CA GLY A 184 5.25 19.02 -9.38
C GLY A 184 6.01 18.13 -8.40
N GLU A 185 6.86 18.73 -7.55
CA GLU A 185 7.58 18.03 -6.48
C GLU A 185 6.61 17.33 -5.51
N HIS A 186 5.55 18.03 -5.10
CA HIS A 186 4.52 17.44 -4.24
C HIS A 186 3.79 16.25 -4.88
N LEU A 187 3.46 16.34 -6.17
CA LEU A 187 2.85 15.25 -6.95
C LEU A 187 3.81 14.08 -7.21
N SER A 188 5.12 14.33 -7.21
CA SER A 188 6.14 13.31 -7.47
C SER A 188 6.26 12.30 -6.32
N ARG A 189 5.81 12.68 -5.12
CA ARG A 189 5.84 11.84 -3.93
C ARG A 189 5.04 10.57 -4.14
N SER A 190 5.56 9.45 -3.64
CA SER A 190 4.81 8.21 -3.58
C SER A 190 3.59 8.45 -2.71
N GLY A 191 2.40 8.27 -3.27
CA GLY A 191 1.15 8.33 -2.49
C GLY A 191 0.97 7.16 -1.52
N ARG A 192 2.06 6.48 -1.15
CA ARG A 192 2.08 5.43 -0.14
C ARG A 192 2.34 6.10 1.20
N LEU A 193 1.42 5.96 2.13
CA LEU A 193 1.55 6.53 3.46
C LEU A 193 2.53 5.69 4.29
N PHE A 194 3.22 6.36 5.21
CA PHE A 194 3.95 5.71 6.28
C PHE A 194 3.86 6.51 7.57
N THR A 195 3.97 5.82 8.70
CA THR A 195 3.92 6.41 10.05
C THR A 195 4.64 5.49 11.05
N SER A 196 5.28 6.04 12.09
CA SER A 196 5.77 5.25 13.23
C SER A 196 4.75 5.08 14.34
N SER A 197 3.62 5.82 14.26
CA SER A 197 2.65 5.85 15.35
C SER A 197 1.86 4.54 15.52
N SER A 198 1.64 3.81 14.42
CA SER A 198 0.89 2.55 14.36
C SER A 198 1.79 1.38 13.96
N GLU A 199 1.52 0.19 14.51
CA GLU A 199 2.30 -1.03 14.25
C GLU A 199 2.29 -1.45 12.77
N THR A 200 1.22 -1.13 12.04
CA THR A 200 1.04 -1.39 10.60
C THR A 200 1.46 -0.22 9.73
N GLY A 201 2.13 0.78 10.32
CA GLY A 201 2.42 2.06 9.68
C GLY A 201 3.33 1.97 8.47
N LEU A 202 4.02 0.85 8.25
CA LEU A 202 4.85 0.60 7.08
C LEU A 202 4.19 -0.27 6.00
N LEU A 203 3.06 -0.92 6.29
CA LEU A 203 2.43 -1.88 5.37
C LEU A 203 2.02 -1.28 4.02
N GLU A 204 1.63 -0.01 3.98
CA GLU A 204 1.26 0.67 2.73
C GLU A 204 2.49 1.08 1.91
N ALA A 205 3.59 1.44 2.59
CA ALA A 205 4.85 1.81 1.96
C ALA A 205 5.63 0.61 1.42
N TYR A 206 5.50 -0.53 2.10
CA TYR A 206 6.17 -1.76 1.75
C TYR A 206 5.59 -2.40 0.47
N ASP A 207 6.51 -2.90 -0.36
CA ASP A 207 6.22 -3.60 -1.60
C ASP A 207 7.03 -4.89 -1.58
N PRO A 208 6.38 -6.07 -1.51
CA PRO A 208 7.09 -7.33 -1.31
C PRO A 208 7.96 -7.65 -2.53
N PRO A 209 9.29 -7.76 -2.37
CA PRO A 209 10.19 -7.96 -3.51
C PRO A 209 10.20 -9.40 -4.04
N ILE A 210 10.02 -10.40 -3.17
CA ILE A 210 10.11 -11.83 -3.50
C ILE A 210 9.09 -12.60 -2.66
N HIS A 211 8.50 -13.63 -3.26
CA HIS A 211 7.69 -14.63 -2.58
C HIS A 211 8.15 -16.06 -2.94
N PRO A 212 7.89 -17.05 -2.08
CA PRO A 212 8.12 -18.46 -2.41
C PRO A 212 7.22 -18.91 -3.58
N SER A 213 7.74 -19.82 -4.40
CA SER A 213 7.03 -20.36 -5.58
C SER A 213 6.09 -21.52 -5.24
N THR A 214 6.42 -22.27 -4.20
CA THR A 214 5.63 -23.37 -3.65
C THR A 214 5.48 -23.12 -2.17
N LEU A 215 4.24 -23.16 -1.68
CA LEU A 215 3.89 -22.82 -0.31
C LEU A 215 3.65 -24.08 0.49
N HIS A 216 4.30 -24.20 1.65
CA HIS A 216 4.11 -25.28 2.60
C HIS A 216 3.24 -24.83 3.78
N ALA A 217 3.56 -23.69 4.37
CA ALA A 217 2.75 -23.01 5.37
C ALA A 217 1.98 -21.88 4.66
N VAL A 218 0.87 -22.23 4.00
CA VAL A 218 0.26 -21.38 2.98
C VAL A 218 -0.15 -20.02 3.52
N PHE A 219 -0.83 -19.97 4.67
CA PHE A 219 -1.20 -18.69 5.27
C PHE A 219 0.02 -17.97 5.86
N GLU A 220 0.90 -18.68 6.56
CA GLU A 220 2.09 -18.08 7.19
C GLU A 220 3.01 -17.45 6.13
N GLU A 221 3.32 -18.14 5.04
CA GLU A 221 4.22 -17.66 3.99
C GLU A 221 3.65 -16.46 3.21
N ILE A 222 2.34 -16.45 2.93
CA ILE A 222 1.68 -15.29 2.30
C ILE A 222 1.74 -14.10 3.25
N LEU A 223 1.41 -14.29 4.53
CA LEU A 223 1.44 -13.21 5.51
C LEU A 223 2.85 -12.69 5.74
N LEU A 224 3.84 -13.57 5.90
CA LEU A 224 5.24 -13.18 6.02
C LEU A 224 5.67 -12.34 4.83
N THR A 225 5.30 -12.74 3.60
CA THR A 225 5.60 -11.98 2.38
C THR A 225 5.08 -10.55 2.46
N VAL A 226 3.85 -10.38 2.95
CA VAL A 226 3.13 -9.09 3.01
C VAL A 226 3.56 -8.21 4.19
N MET A 227 3.98 -8.81 5.30
CA MET A 227 4.48 -8.07 6.46
C MET A 227 5.74 -7.28 6.11
N ASP A 228 5.75 -6.01 6.51
CA ASP A 228 6.97 -5.22 6.49
C ASP A 228 8.02 -5.82 7.44
N PRO A 229 9.31 -5.52 7.24
CA PRO A 229 10.38 -6.04 8.08
C PRO A 229 10.23 -5.89 9.59
N LEU A 230 9.68 -4.76 10.06
CA LEU A 230 9.51 -4.51 11.49
C LEU A 230 8.39 -5.39 12.06
N LEU A 231 7.25 -5.42 11.37
CA LEU A 231 6.12 -6.25 11.77
C LEU A 231 6.49 -7.74 11.70
N ARG A 232 7.26 -8.16 10.70
CA ARG A 232 7.76 -9.54 10.57
C ARG A 232 8.62 -9.96 11.76
N ALA A 233 9.56 -9.12 12.19
CA ALA A 233 10.42 -9.42 13.35
C ALA A 233 9.62 -9.54 14.67
N LYS A 234 8.52 -8.79 14.80
CA LYS A 234 7.60 -8.91 15.94
C LYS A 234 6.73 -10.16 15.82
N TYR A 235 6.26 -10.48 14.62
CA TYR A 235 5.43 -11.65 14.32
C TYR A 235 6.14 -12.96 14.67
N GLU A 236 7.40 -13.12 14.27
CA GLU A 236 8.17 -14.33 14.57
C GLU A 236 8.25 -14.59 16.08
N ARG A 237 8.48 -13.54 16.88
CA ARG A 237 8.47 -13.65 18.34
C ARG A 237 7.10 -14.04 18.87
N PHE A 238 6.07 -13.33 18.41
CA PHE A 238 4.69 -13.56 18.81
C PHE A 238 4.26 -15.01 18.53
N MET A 239 4.48 -15.49 17.30
CA MET A 239 4.10 -16.84 16.92
C MET A 239 4.90 -17.90 17.65
N ASN A 240 6.20 -17.72 17.86
CA ASN A 240 6.99 -18.69 18.61
C ASN A 240 6.47 -18.83 20.05
N THR A 241 6.21 -17.70 20.74
CA THR A 241 5.64 -17.73 22.09
C THR A 241 4.21 -18.27 22.11
N LEU A 242 3.38 -17.96 21.11
CA LEU A 242 2.01 -18.49 21.04
C LEU A 242 2.01 -20.03 20.88
N ILE A 243 2.90 -20.56 20.05
CA ILE A 243 3.02 -21.99 19.75
C ILE A 243 3.66 -22.80 20.90
N GLU A 244 4.37 -22.15 21.81
CA GLU A 244 4.83 -22.76 23.07
C GLU A 244 3.65 -23.12 23.99
N HIS A 245 2.54 -22.37 23.94
CA HIS A 245 1.32 -22.60 24.73
C HIS A 245 0.26 -23.44 24.00
N ARG A 246 0.67 -24.23 23.00
CA ARG A 246 -0.23 -25.17 22.31
C ARG A 246 -0.47 -26.40 23.18
N LYS A 247 -1.61 -27.06 23.00
CA LYS A 247 -1.86 -28.36 23.65
C LYS A 247 -0.88 -29.42 23.16
N LYS A 248 -0.48 -30.32 24.07
CA LYS A 248 0.62 -31.30 23.85
C LYS A 248 0.37 -32.31 22.72
N ASP A 249 -0.88 -32.54 22.37
CA ASP A 249 -1.34 -33.48 21.35
C ASP A 249 -1.34 -32.91 19.93
N VAL A 250 -1.09 -31.60 19.77
CA VAL A 250 -1.16 -30.93 18.46
C VAL A 250 0.24 -30.53 17.95
N GLU A 251 0.47 -30.77 16.67
CA GLU A 251 1.67 -30.34 15.97
C GLU A 251 1.72 -28.81 15.79
N ALA A 252 2.93 -28.26 15.80
CA ALA A 252 3.15 -26.81 15.75
C ALA A 252 2.69 -26.17 14.44
N LEU A 253 3.05 -26.75 13.29
CA LEU A 253 2.74 -26.18 11.97
C LEU A 253 1.23 -26.18 11.68
N PRO A 254 0.50 -27.30 11.88
CA PRO A 254 -0.96 -27.32 11.81
C PRO A 254 -1.65 -26.30 12.70
N THR A 255 -1.14 -26.13 13.92
CA THR A 255 -1.65 -25.14 14.87
C THR A 255 -1.52 -23.73 14.31
N LYS A 256 -0.35 -23.37 13.77
CA LYS A 256 -0.12 -22.06 13.15
C LYS A 256 -1.12 -21.81 12.01
N GLU A 257 -1.22 -22.74 11.07
CA GLU A 257 -2.11 -22.59 9.91
C GLU A 257 -3.59 -22.53 10.33
N LYS A 258 -4.04 -23.33 11.32
CA LYS A 258 -5.40 -23.25 11.86
C LYS A 258 -5.67 -21.88 12.48
N LEU A 259 -4.76 -21.37 13.31
CA LEU A 259 -4.91 -20.05 13.92
C LEU A 259 -4.97 -18.92 12.88
N LEU A 260 -4.14 -18.96 11.85
CA LEU A 260 -4.16 -17.96 10.78
C LEU A 260 -5.42 -18.06 9.90
N ALA A 261 -5.86 -19.27 9.57
CA ALA A 261 -7.10 -19.50 8.85
C ALA A 261 -8.33 -18.99 9.63
N LEU A 262 -8.34 -19.19 10.96
CA LEU A 262 -9.36 -18.65 11.86
C LEU A 262 -9.40 -17.11 11.84
N GLN A 263 -8.24 -16.46 11.90
CA GLN A 263 -8.16 -15.00 11.81
C GLN A 263 -8.62 -14.49 10.44
N TRP A 264 -8.22 -15.18 9.36
CA TRP A 264 -8.71 -14.86 8.02
C TRP A 264 -10.23 -14.97 7.93
N MET A 265 -10.83 -16.08 8.39
CA MET A 265 -12.28 -16.29 8.36
C MET A 265 -13.03 -15.24 9.20
N ARG A 266 -12.44 -14.79 10.31
CA ARG A 266 -12.98 -13.69 11.11
C ARG A 266 -12.99 -12.39 10.31
N CYS A 267 -11.87 -12.06 9.65
CA CYS A 267 -11.75 -10.86 8.82
C CYS A 267 -12.67 -10.91 7.58
N ASP A 268 -12.88 -12.10 6.99
CA ASP A 268 -13.83 -12.31 5.87
C ASP A 268 -15.30 -12.36 6.33
N GLY A 269 -15.58 -12.35 7.63
CA GLY A 269 -16.92 -12.40 8.19
C GLY A 269 -17.60 -13.78 8.12
N GLN A 270 -16.83 -14.85 7.94
CA GLN A 270 -17.34 -16.22 7.81
C GLN A 270 -17.59 -16.94 9.15
N ILE A 271 -16.99 -16.46 10.24
CA ILE A 271 -17.12 -17.02 11.60
C ILE A 271 -17.48 -15.93 12.61
N LEU A 272 -18.36 -16.27 13.55
CA LEU A 272 -18.76 -15.40 14.65
C LEU A 272 -17.78 -15.50 15.83
N THR A 273 -17.64 -14.42 16.60
CA THR A 273 -16.71 -14.34 17.74
C THR A 273 -16.84 -15.49 18.76
N PRO A 274 -18.05 -15.95 19.14
CA PRO A 274 -18.17 -17.07 20.08
C PRO A 274 -17.66 -18.40 19.51
N ALA A 275 -17.90 -18.67 18.23
CA ALA A 275 -17.41 -19.86 17.56
C ALA A 275 -15.88 -19.80 17.39
N LEU A 276 -15.35 -18.61 17.05
CA LEU A 276 -13.91 -18.38 16.98
C LEU A 276 -13.21 -18.68 18.31
N ALA A 277 -13.76 -18.21 19.44
CA ALA A 277 -13.18 -18.46 20.75
C ALA A 277 -13.09 -19.96 21.05
N LYS A 278 -14.17 -20.71 20.76
CA LYS A 278 -14.23 -22.16 20.93
C LYS A 278 -13.15 -22.87 20.10
N GLU A 279 -13.01 -22.53 18.82
CA GLU A 279 -12.01 -23.13 17.92
C GLU A 279 -10.57 -22.83 18.34
N ILE A 280 -10.30 -21.65 18.90
CA ILE A 280 -8.97 -21.30 19.44
C ILE A 280 -8.68 -22.12 20.70
N GLU A 281 -9.68 -22.28 21.58
CA GLU A 281 -9.60 -23.11 22.79
C GLU A 281 -9.40 -24.60 22.48
N GLU A 282 -9.68 -25.08 21.26
CA GLU A 282 -9.36 -26.44 20.87
C GLU A 282 -7.84 -26.68 20.77
N VAL A 283 -7.08 -25.67 20.33
CA VAL A 283 -5.67 -25.83 19.94
C VAL A 283 -4.69 -25.24 20.96
N LEU A 284 -5.11 -24.19 21.67
CA LEU A 284 -4.30 -23.50 22.68
C LEU A 284 -4.70 -23.88 24.11
N GLU A 285 -3.74 -23.81 25.02
CA GLU A 285 -3.99 -23.83 26.46
C GLU A 285 -4.59 -22.50 26.94
N GLU A 286 -5.22 -22.46 28.13
CA GLU A 286 -5.85 -21.24 28.66
C GLU A 286 -4.87 -20.06 28.74
N GLU A 287 -3.60 -20.33 29.10
CA GLU A 287 -2.52 -19.33 29.12
C GLU A 287 -2.26 -18.74 27.72
N GLY A 288 -2.29 -19.58 26.68
CA GLY A 288 -2.13 -19.16 25.29
C GLY A 288 -3.29 -18.32 24.77
N VAL A 289 -4.53 -18.66 25.18
CA VAL A 289 -5.72 -17.87 24.86
C VAL A 289 -5.65 -16.49 25.53
N GLN A 290 -5.21 -16.42 26.78
CA GLN A 290 -5.05 -15.15 27.49
C GLN A 290 -3.92 -14.31 26.87
N PHE A 291 -2.80 -14.94 26.52
CA PHE A 291 -1.70 -14.28 25.81
C PHE A 291 -2.17 -13.65 24.48
N LEU A 292 -3.01 -14.35 23.70
CA LEU A 292 -3.56 -13.83 22.46
C LEU A 292 -4.47 -12.61 22.68
N LYS A 293 -5.30 -12.61 23.74
CA LYS A 293 -6.23 -11.52 24.08
C LYS A 293 -5.51 -10.26 24.55
N ASP A 294 -4.46 -10.42 25.34
CA ASP A 294 -3.76 -9.30 25.99
C ASP A 294 -2.55 -8.79 25.18
N HIS A 295 -2.32 -9.34 23.98
CA HIS A 295 -1.15 -8.99 23.19
C HIS A 295 -1.17 -7.54 22.69
N LYS A 296 -0.13 -6.77 23.02
CA LYS A 296 -0.07 -5.32 22.74
C LYS A 296 0.07 -4.96 21.26
N VAL A 297 0.72 -5.80 20.45
CA VAL A 297 1.01 -5.51 19.02
C VAL A 297 -0.06 -6.11 18.11
N PHE A 298 -0.20 -7.44 18.09
CA PHE A 298 -1.19 -8.18 17.29
C PHE A 298 -2.62 -8.10 17.85
N THR A 299 -3.17 -6.90 17.85
CA THR A 299 -4.58 -6.64 18.18
C THR A 299 -5.51 -7.06 17.04
N PRO A 300 -6.83 -7.17 17.29
CA PRO A 300 -7.81 -7.45 16.24
C PRO A 300 -7.70 -6.53 15.02
N ASP A 301 -7.40 -5.25 15.22
CA ASP A 301 -7.28 -4.26 14.15
C ASP A 301 -6.04 -4.49 13.28
N VAL A 302 -4.91 -4.86 13.88
CA VAL A 302 -3.68 -5.19 13.15
C VAL A 302 -3.90 -6.41 12.26
N TRP A 303 -4.57 -7.44 12.77
CA TRP A 303 -4.94 -8.61 11.97
C TRP A 303 -5.83 -8.23 10.79
N THR A 304 -6.84 -7.39 10.99
CA THR A 304 -7.72 -6.94 9.91
C THR A 304 -6.94 -6.21 8.84
N GLN A 305 -6.10 -5.23 9.21
CA GLN A 305 -5.29 -4.48 8.24
C GLN A 305 -4.29 -5.38 7.49
N LEU A 306 -3.72 -6.37 8.19
CA LEU A 306 -2.79 -7.32 7.59
C LEU A 306 -3.49 -8.24 6.59
N PHE A 307 -4.67 -8.78 6.91
CA PHE A 307 -5.44 -9.62 5.98
C PHE A 307 -6.06 -8.81 4.84
N ASP A 308 -6.44 -7.56 5.07
CA ASP A 308 -6.84 -6.64 3.99
C ASP A 308 -5.69 -6.43 3.01
N LYS A 309 -4.48 -6.18 3.52
CA LYS A 309 -3.28 -6.05 2.71
C LYS A 309 -2.92 -7.35 1.98
N ALA A 310 -3.02 -8.49 2.66
CA ALA A 310 -2.80 -9.78 2.05
C ALA A 310 -3.81 -10.06 0.93
N THR A 311 -5.07 -9.67 1.13
CA THR A 311 -6.13 -9.78 0.12
C THR A 311 -5.89 -8.86 -1.07
N GLU A 312 -5.28 -7.68 -0.86
CA GLU A 312 -4.84 -6.78 -1.94
C GLU A 312 -3.69 -7.41 -2.77
N VAL A 313 -2.70 -8.03 -2.10
CA VAL A 313 -1.51 -8.61 -2.75
C VAL A 313 -1.81 -9.95 -3.43
N ALA A 314 -2.59 -10.81 -2.77
CA ALA A 314 -2.90 -12.18 -3.20
C ALA A 314 -4.42 -12.43 -3.33
N PRO A 315 -5.18 -11.62 -4.10
CA PRO A 315 -6.64 -11.73 -4.16
C PRO A 315 -7.11 -13.09 -4.71
N ALA A 316 -6.38 -13.65 -5.66
CA ALA A 316 -6.68 -14.94 -6.26
C ALA A 316 -6.59 -16.09 -5.25
N PHE A 317 -5.62 -16.06 -4.33
CA PHE A 317 -5.52 -17.04 -3.25
C PHE A 317 -6.76 -17.02 -2.37
N PHE A 318 -7.15 -15.85 -1.85
CA PHE A 318 -8.30 -15.77 -0.95
C PHE A 318 -9.63 -16.07 -1.64
N ARG A 319 -9.76 -15.80 -2.95
CA ARG A 319 -10.91 -16.27 -3.75
C ARG A 319 -10.92 -17.79 -3.90
N LEU A 320 -9.76 -18.41 -4.12
CA LEU A 320 -9.62 -19.87 -4.16
C LEU A 320 -10.00 -20.47 -2.80
N MET A 321 -9.47 -19.94 -1.69
CA MET A 321 -9.84 -20.37 -0.34
C MET A 321 -11.33 -20.26 -0.10
N ARG A 322 -11.96 -19.11 -0.39
CA ARG A 322 -13.42 -18.94 -0.22
C ARG A 322 -14.21 -19.97 -1.03
N ARG A 323 -13.80 -20.24 -2.27
CA ARG A 323 -14.41 -21.27 -3.12
C ARG A 323 -14.24 -22.67 -2.52
N THR A 324 -13.06 -23.01 -2.01
CA THR A 324 -12.79 -24.28 -1.34
C THR A 324 -13.63 -24.42 -0.07
N THR A 325 -13.69 -23.39 0.77
CA THR A 325 -14.51 -23.37 1.98
C THR A 325 -15.98 -23.63 1.70
N GLU A 326 -16.55 -22.98 0.68
CA GLU A 326 -17.94 -23.22 0.26
C GLU A 326 -18.15 -24.64 -0.30
N ARG A 327 -17.16 -25.19 -1.01
CA ARG A 327 -17.22 -26.59 -1.47
C ARG A 327 -17.20 -27.58 -0.32
N ILE A 328 -16.40 -27.33 0.73
CA ILE A 328 -16.38 -28.13 1.97
C ILE A 328 -17.76 -28.07 2.64
N ARG A 329 -18.31 -26.87 2.83
CA ARG A 329 -19.64 -26.65 3.43
C ARG A 329 -20.75 -27.41 2.72
N MET A 330 -20.71 -27.44 1.38
CA MET A 330 -21.69 -28.16 0.56
C MET A 330 -21.41 -29.67 0.44
N GLY A 331 -20.31 -30.18 1.01
CA GLY A 331 -19.88 -31.57 0.82
C GLY A 331 -19.50 -31.91 -0.63
N ASN A 332 -19.16 -30.90 -1.46
CA ASN A 332 -18.91 -31.04 -2.89
C ASN A 332 -17.42 -30.87 -3.25
N LEU A 333 -16.59 -31.65 -2.59
CA LEU A 333 -15.15 -31.77 -2.86
C LEU A 333 -14.86 -32.84 -3.92
N ARG A 334 -15.66 -32.97 -4.97
CA ARG A 334 -15.34 -33.96 -6.02
C ARG A 334 -14.12 -33.52 -6.82
N GLY A 335 -13.05 -34.31 -6.77
CA GLY A 335 -11.92 -34.22 -7.69
C GLY A 335 -12.29 -34.71 -9.09
N ARG A 336 -11.49 -34.31 -10.10
CA ARG A 336 -11.57 -34.88 -11.46
C ARG A 336 -10.36 -35.79 -11.64
N GLN A 337 -10.57 -37.02 -12.11
CA GLN A 337 -9.49 -38.01 -12.32
C GLN A 337 -8.62 -38.19 -11.07
N ASP A 338 -9.26 -38.33 -9.91
CA ASP A 338 -8.60 -38.52 -8.61
C ASP A 338 -7.62 -37.39 -8.22
N LEU A 339 -7.78 -36.21 -8.82
CA LEU A 339 -7.05 -34.99 -8.48
C LEU A 339 -8.02 -33.87 -8.08
N LEU A 340 -7.71 -33.20 -6.98
CA LEU A 340 -8.35 -31.94 -6.61
C LEU A 340 -7.44 -30.80 -7.06
N VAL A 341 -7.83 -30.14 -8.13
CA VAL A 341 -7.08 -29.03 -8.73
C VAL A 341 -7.95 -27.80 -8.78
N ASP A 342 -7.39 -26.67 -8.39
CA ASP A 342 -8.01 -25.37 -8.54
C ASP A 342 -6.98 -24.31 -8.91
N VAL A 343 -7.34 -23.40 -9.81
CA VAL A 343 -6.45 -22.36 -10.32
C VAL A 343 -7.19 -21.03 -10.37
N ASP A 344 -6.56 -19.97 -9.90
CA ASP A 344 -7.11 -18.62 -9.98
C ASP A 344 -6.04 -17.54 -10.20
N MET A 345 -6.44 -16.44 -10.83
CA MET A 345 -5.62 -15.25 -11.10
C MET A 345 -6.51 -14.01 -11.13
N ALA A 346 -5.99 -12.85 -10.78
CA ALA A 346 -6.74 -11.59 -10.81
C ALA A 346 -7.32 -11.28 -12.21
N ASN A 347 -8.59 -10.86 -12.25
CA ASN A 347 -9.30 -10.54 -13.50
C ASN A 347 -8.85 -9.20 -14.10
N ILE A 348 -8.37 -8.30 -13.24
CA ILE A 348 -7.85 -6.98 -13.60
C ILE A 348 -6.46 -6.88 -13.00
N VAL A 349 -5.47 -6.60 -13.85
CA VAL A 349 -4.06 -6.53 -13.45
C VAL A 349 -3.54 -5.11 -13.64
N ASP A 350 -2.97 -4.54 -12.59
CA ASP A 350 -2.21 -3.27 -12.63
C ASP A 350 -0.81 -3.51 -12.03
N GLY A 351 0.20 -3.66 -12.88
CA GLY A 351 1.53 -4.10 -12.45
C GLY A 351 1.67 -5.61 -12.48
N SER A 352 2.27 -6.22 -11.45
CA SER A 352 2.39 -7.68 -11.33
C SER A 352 1.10 -8.33 -10.83
N THR A 353 0.91 -9.62 -11.12
CA THR A 353 -0.18 -10.42 -10.56
C THR A 353 0.30 -11.80 -10.16
N GLY A 354 -0.33 -12.38 -9.13
CA GLY A 354 -0.09 -13.76 -8.73
C GLY A 354 -1.06 -14.72 -9.41
N LEU A 355 -0.53 -15.75 -10.06
CA LEU A 355 -1.25 -16.97 -10.40
C LEU A 355 -1.14 -17.95 -9.23
N PHE A 356 -2.27 -18.37 -8.69
CA PHE A 356 -2.34 -19.37 -7.62
C PHE A 356 -2.91 -20.68 -8.15
N MET A 357 -2.28 -21.77 -7.78
CA MET A 357 -2.75 -23.12 -8.08
C MET A 357 -2.67 -23.98 -6.84
N TYR A 358 -3.76 -24.69 -6.56
CA TYR A 358 -3.83 -25.71 -5.52
C TYR A 358 -3.98 -27.07 -6.19
N ILE A 359 -3.16 -28.04 -5.78
CA ILE A 359 -3.14 -29.40 -6.33
C ILE A 359 -3.10 -30.38 -5.18
N ARG A 360 -4.00 -31.36 -5.21
CA ARG A 360 -3.97 -32.48 -4.28
C ARG A 360 -4.27 -33.78 -5.00
N ASN A 361 -3.48 -34.80 -4.67
CA ASN A 361 -3.73 -36.16 -5.09
C ASN A 361 -4.74 -36.84 -4.16
N LEU A 362 -5.77 -37.45 -4.73
CA LEU A 362 -6.79 -38.22 -4.02
C LEU A 362 -6.60 -39.73 -4.19
N ASP A 363 -5.71 -40.16 -5.09
CA ASP A 363 -5.43 -41.58 -5.29
C ASP A 363 -4.45 -42.13 -4.25
N ALA A 364 -4.57 -43.42 -3.93
CA ALA A 364 -3.72 -44.10 -2.95
C ALA A 364 -2.27 -44.29 -3.42
N THR A 365 -1.97 -44.00 -4.68
CA THR A 365 -0.61 -44.06 -5.23
C THR A 365 0.00 -42.67 -5.37
N PRO A 366 1.29 -42.46 -5.03
CA PRO A 366 1.97 -41.20 -5.26
C PRO A 366 2.08 -40.95 -6.77
N ARG A 367 1.96 -39.69 -7.18
CA ARG A 367 1.90 -39.31 -8.59
C ARG A 367 2.75 -38.08 -8.85
N THR A 368 3.51 -38.10 -9.93
CA THR A 368 4.19 -36.90 -10.44
C THR A 368 3.32 -36.21 -11.49
N VAL A 369 3.22 -34.89 -11.39
CA VAL A 369 2.52 -34.06 -12.38
C VAL A 369 3.39 -32.91 -12.83
N VAL A 370 3.24 -32.49 -14.08
CA VAL A 370 3.94 -31.36 -14.68
C VAL A 370 2.95 -30.23 -14.92
N LEU A 371 3.12 -29.13 -14.21
CA LEU A 371 2.40 -27.88 -14.42
C LEU A 371 3.07 -27.09 -15.54
N ARG A 372 2.38 -26.87 -16.65
CA ARG A 372 2.80 -25.97 -17.73
C ARG A 372 1.92 -24.74 -17.79
N MET A 373 2.52 -23.57 -17.76
CA MET A 373 1.85 -22.28 -17.87
C MET A 373 2.34 -21.57 -19.12
N GLN A 374 1.42 -21.24 -20.02
CA GLN A 374 1.68 -20.47 -21.23
C GLN A 374 0.97 -19.12 -21.14
N SER A 375 1.74 -18.04 -21.21
CA SER A 375 1.24 -16.67 -21.11
C SER A 375 1.97 -15.75 -22.10
N PRO A 376 1.52 -15.67 -23.36
CA PRO A 376 2.18 -14.84 -24.38
C PRO A 376 2.33 -13.35 -23.98
N ASP A 377 1.44 -12.89 -23.12
CA ASP A 377 1.31 -11.49 -22.72
C ASP A 377 1.95 -11.15 -21.37
N PHE A 378 2.52 -12.15 -20.68
CA PHE A 378 3.17 -11.99 -19.38
C PHE A 378 4.57 -12.60 -19.38
N ARG A 379 5.41 -12.16 -18.45
CA ARG A 379 6.69 -12.81 -18.13
C ARG A 379 6.55 -13.56 -16.80
N PRO A 380 7.00 -14.82 -16.73
CA PRO A 380 7.57 -15.63 -17.82
C PRO A 380 6.52 -16.07 -18.85
N ASN A 381 6.91 -16.12 -20.14
CA ASN A 381 6.00 -16.50 -21.24
C ASN A 381 5.61 -17.98 -21.19
N ASP A 382 6.55 -18.83 -20.77
CA ASP A 382 6.38 -20.27 -20.60
C ASP A 382 7.08 -20.68 -19.31
N LEU A 383 6.43 -21.54 -18.53
CA LEU A 383 6.93 -22.04 -17.25
C LEU A 383 6.48 -23.49 -17.09
N ALA A 384 7.42 -24.38 -16.78
CA ALA A 384 7.15 -25.76 -16.45
C ALA A 384 7.66 -26.08 -15.05
N LEU A 385 6.78 -26.58 -14.17
CA LEU A 385 7.11 -27.00 -12.82
C LEU A 385 6.67 -28.45 -12.62
N THR A 386 7.55 -29.28 -12.07
CA THR A 386 7.25 -30.67 -11.76
C THR A 386 6.97 -30.82 -10.27
N PHE A 387 5.82 -31.41 -9.92
CA PHE A 387 5.42 -31.67 -8.55
C PHE A 387 5.31 -33.17 -8.30
N HIS A 388 5.92 -33.62 -7.21
CA HIS A 388 5.73 -34.97 -6.69
C HIS A 388 4.65 -34.93 -5.63
N LEU A 389 3.46 -35.43 -5.96
CA LEU A 389 2.33 -35.44 -5.06
C LEU A 389 2.36 -36.72 -4.21
N PRO A 390 2.24 -36.62 -2.87
CA PRO A 390 2.14 -37.79 -2.01
C PRO A 390 0.88 -38.59 -2.35
N ALA A 391 0.84 -39.85 -1.90
CA ALA A 391 -0.37 -40.65 -1.96
C ALA A 391 -1.49 -39.93 -1.17
N GLY A 392 -2.65 -39.81 -1.81
CA GLY A 392 -3.86 -39.37 -1.16
C GLY A 392 -4.32 -40.42 -0.13
N GLU A 393 -4.77 -39.94 1.02
CA GLU A 393 -5.59 -40.76 1.90
C GLU A 393 -6.96 -40.92 1.23
N ALA A 394 -7.51 -42.15 1.22
CA ALA A 394 -8.88 -42.41 0.77
C ALA A 394 -9.85 -41.66 1.71
N GLU A 395 -10.15 -40.41 1.37
CA GLU A 395 -10.58 -39.46 2.38
C GLU A 395 -12.05 -39.57 2.75
N SER A 396 -12.29 -39.75 4.05
CA SER A 396 -13.56 -39.52 4.75
C SER A 396 -14.09 -38.08 4.63
N LEU A 397 -13.33 -37.14 4.04
CA LEU A 397 -13.72 -35.75 3.77
C LEU A 397 -14.67 -35.60 2.57
N LEU A 398 -14.83 -36.66 1.77
CA LEU A 398 -15.61 -36.64 0.53
C LEU A 398 -17.07 -37.05 0.77
N GLY A 399 -17.96 -36.09 1.00
CA GLY A 399 -19.40 -36.27 0.70
C GLY A 399 -20.42 -35.88 1.77
N SER A 400 -20.02 -35.48 2.98
CA SER A 400 -20.94 -34.91 3.97
C SER A 400 -20.73 -33.40 4.11
N ALA A 401 -21.84 -32.65 4.12
CA ALA A 401 -21.82 -31.23 4.47
C ALA A 401 -21.33 -31.07 5.92
N LEU A 402 -20.39 -30.16 6.14
CA LEU A 402 -19.81 -29.90 7.46
C LEU A 402 -20.28 -28.54 8.00
N PRO A 403 -20.53 -28.43 9.32
CA PRO A 403 -20.79 -27.14 9.95
C PRO A 403 -19.54 -26.26 9.95
N VAL A 404 -19.73 -24.95 10.08
CA VAL A 404 -18.64 -23.96 10.08
C VAL A 404 -17.70 -24.15 11.27
N SER A 405 -18.23 -24.57 12.42
CA SER A 405 -17.51 -24.95 13.63
C SER A 405 -18.19 -26.17 14.24
N GLY A 406 -17.40 -27.13 14.70
CA GLY A 406 -17.82 -28.44 15.20
C GLY A 406 -17.22 -28.76 16.56
N ASP A 407 -17.32 -30.02 16.99
CA ASP A 407 -16.42 -30.54 18.04
C ASP A 407 -15.27 -31.27 17.34
N GLY A 408 -14.03 -30.80 17.55
CA GLY A 408 -12.82 -31.32 16.91
C GLY A 408 -12.76 -31.03 15.41
N ASP A 409 -11.91 -31.76 14.67
CA ASP A 409 -11.61 -31.46 13.25
C ASP A 409 -12.70 -31.87 12.23
N HIS A 410 -13.92 -32.17 12.70
CA HIS A 410 -15.08 -32.47 11.84
C HIS A 410 -15.85 -31.20 11.46
N ASP A 411 -15.12 -30.17 11.06
CA ASP A 411 -15.63 -28.87 10.73
C ASP A 411 -14.96 -28.34 9.45
N VAL A 412 -15.45 -27.20 8.99
CA VAL A 412 -14.95 -26.59 7.76
C VAL A 412 -13.49 -26.11 7.90
N ILE A 413 -13.09 -25.63 9.09
CA ILE A 413 -11.75 -25.09 9.32
C ILE A 413 -10.73 -26.23 9.39
N GLY A 414 -10.98 -27.26 10.21
CA GLY A 414 -10.13 -28.44 10.29
C GLY A 414 -9.95 -29.10 8.93
N SER A 415 -11.03 -29.22 8.15
CA SER A 415 -10.98 -29.74 6.78
C SER A 415 -10.15 -28.86 5.84
N LEU A 416 -10.29 -27.53 5.90
CA LEU A 416 -9.53 -26.60 5.08
C LEU A 416 -8.04 -26.68 5.40
N VAL A 417 -7.69 -26.65 6.68
CA VAL A 417 -6.30 -26.71 7.17
C VAL A 417 -5.66 -28.05 6.78
N ARG A 418 -6.38 -29.16 6.95
CA ARG A 418 -5.93 -30.49 6.50
C ARG A 418 -5.73 -30.56 4.98
N LEU A 419 -6.65 -29.96 4.19
CA LEU A 419 -6.50 -29.86 2.74
C LEU A 419 -5.24 -29.08 2.35
N LEU A 420 -4.95 -27.97 3.02
CA LEU A 420 -3.77 -27.16 2.73
C LEU A 420 -2.46 -27.88 3.08
N GLN A 421 -2.44 -28.63 4.17
CA GLN A 421 -1.25 -29.41 4.59
C GLN A 421 -0.94 -30.58 3.65
N LEU A 422 -1.98 -31.29 3.20
CA LEU A 422 -1.83 -32.46 2.35
C LEU A 422 -1.75 -32.10 0.86
N GLY A 423 -2.10 -30.86 0.52
CA GLY A 423 -2.03 -30.32 -0.83
C GLY A 423 -0.73 -29.57 -1.12
N THR A 424 -0.49 -29.31 -2.39
CA THR A 424 0.59 -28.44 -2.87
C THR A 424 -0.03 -27.15 -3.40
N THR A 425 0.38 -26.01 -2.85
CA THR A 425 -0.02 -24.69 -3.36
C THR A 425 1.15 -24.03 -4.06
N SER A 426 0.96 -23.58 -5.29
CA SER A 426 1.95 -22.80 -6.04
C SER A 426 1.50 -21.35 -6.20
N TRP A 427 2.45 -20.44 -6.04
CA TRP A 427 2.30 -19.01 -6.27
C TRP A 427 3.33 -18.54 -7.29
N GLN A 428 2.86 -18.12 -8.48
CA GLN A 428 3.71 -17.62 -9.57
C GLN A 428 3.45 -16.15 -9.86
N SER A 429 4.49 -15.35 -9.94
CA SER A 429 4.40 -13.94 -10.34
C SER A 429 4.39 -13.80 -11.86
N LEU A 430 3.41 -13.06 -12.36
CA LEU A 430 3.24 -12.72 -13.77
C LEU A 430 3.35 -11.21 -13.97
N ILE A 431 4.29 -10.79 -14.82
CA ILE A 431 4.52 -9.38 -15.15
C ILE A 431 4.03 -9.11 -16.58
N PRO A 432 3.05 -8.23 -16.80
CA PRO A 432 2.50 -7.99 -18.13
C PRO A 432 3.51 -7.31 -19.07
N ASN A 433 3.57 -7.79 -20.30
CA ASN A 433 4.36 -7.20 -21.39
C ASN A 433 3.61 -6.07 -22.11
N ARG A 434 2.28 -6.12 -22.14
CA ARG A 434 1.43 -5.16 -22.84
C ARG A 434 0.15 -4.87 -22.06
N TYR A 435 -0.43 -3.70 -22.31
CA TYR A 435 -1.77 -3.36 -21.83
C TYR A 435 -2.83 -3.92 -22.79
N GLY A 436 -3.98 -4.32 -22.25
CA GLY A 436 -5.08 -4.87 -23.03
C GLY A 436 -5.63 -6.16 -22.46
N GLU A 437 -6.31 -6.93 -23.31
CA GLU A 437 -6.76 -8.28 -22.97
C GLU A 437 -5.59 -9.24 -23.08
N ALA A 438 -5.49 -10.12 -22.09
CA ALA A 438 -4.43 -11.10 -21.99
C ALA A 438 -5.01 -12.45 -21.55
N THR A 439 -4.37 -13.52 -22.01
CA THR A 439 -4.79 -14.88 -21.72
C THR A 439 -3.63 -15.65 -21.10
N VAL A 440 -3.92 -16.35 -20.01
CA VAL A 440 -3.01 -17.29 -19.36
C VAL A 440 -3.62 -18.67 -19.48
N THR A 441 -2.87 -19.61 -20.05
CA THR A 441 -3.28 -21.01 -20.16
C THR A 441 -2.46 -21.84 -19.19
N VAL A 442 -3.15 -22.58 -18.34
CA VAL A 442 -2.55 -23.48 -17.35
C VAL A 442 -2.92 -24.91 -17.72
N ARG A 443 -1.93 -25.78 -17.84
CA ARG A 443 -2.07 -27.19 -18.16
C ARG A 443 -1.38 -28.02 -17.10
N LEU A 444 -2.07 -29.05 -16.64
CA LEU A 444 -1.51 -30.08 -15.79
C LEU A 444 -1.37 -31.34 -16.64
N GLU A 445 -0.14 -31.81 -16.79
CA GLU A 445 0.23 -32.95 -17.62
C GLU A 445 0.77 -34.09 -16.73
N ASN A 446 0.59 -35.34 -17.15
CA ASN A 446 1.30 -36.48 -16.57
C ASN A 446 2.77 -36.49 -17.00
N GLU A 447 3.61 -37.36 -16.43
CA GLU A 447 5.00 -37.54 -16.89
C GLU A 447 5.08 -37.87 -18.40
N ASP A 448 4.10 -38.59 -18.92
CA ASP A 448 4.00 -38.97 -20.34
C ASP A 448 3.57 -37.83 -21.28
N GLY A 449 3.21 -36.66 -20.73
CA GLY A 449 2.70 -35.50 -21.48
C GLY A 449 1.18 -35.50 -21.72
N ASP A 450 0.45 -36.49 -21.17
CA ASP A 450 -1.00 -36.55 -21.26
C ASP A 450 -1.66 -35.44 -20.42
N LEU A 451 -2.59 -34.71 -21.02
CA LEU A 451 -3.31 -33.61 -20.37
C LEU A 451 -4.32 -34.16 -19.34
N LEU A 452 -4.11 -33.81 -18.08
CA LEU A 452 -5.03 -34.11 -16.97
C LEU A 452 -6.05 -33.00 -16.80
N LEU A 453 -5.59 -31.75 -16.84
CA LEU A 453 -6.44 -30.57 -16.70
C LEU A 453 -5.89 -29.40 -17.51
N GLY A 454 -6.78 -28.69 -18.20
CA GLY A 454 -6.46 -27.44 -18.87
C GLY A 454 -7.44 -26.35 -18.46
N GLN A 455 -6.92 -25.19 -18.04
CA GLN A 455 -7.73 -24.02 -17.73
C GLN A 455 -7.17 -22.80 -18.44
N GLN A 456 -8.05 -22.05 -19.09
CA GLN A 456 -7.73 -20.77 -19.71
C GLN A 456 -8.34 -19.65 -18.88
N ILE A 457 -7.51 -18.69 -18.47
CA ILE A 457 -7.91 -17.53 -17.70
C ILE A 457 -7.72 -16.29 -18.55
N ASN A 458 -8.81 -15.57 -18.78
CA ASN A 458 -8.79 -14.29 -19.47
C ASN A 458 -8.73 -13.17 -18.44
N THR A 459 -7.75 -12.28 -18.59
CA THR A 459 -7.53 -11.14 -17.70
C THR A 459 -7.37 -9.86 -18.51
N ARG A 460 -7.59 -8.72 -17.88
CA ARG A 460 -7.42 -7.42 -18.50
C ARG A 460 -6.33 -6.63 -17.78
N VAL A 461 -5.24 -6.37 -18.49
CA VAL A 461 -4.15 -5.54 -18.02
C VAL A 461 -4.50 -4.09 -18.27
N ARG A 462 -4.58 -3.29 -17.20
CA ARG A 462 -4.86 -1.85 -17.27
C ARG A 462 -3.75 -1.09 -16.55
N SER A 463 -3.31 0.02 -17.15
CA SER A 463 -2.51 0.99 -16.42
C SER A 463 -3.39 1.73 -15.42
N GLY A 464 -2.97 1.83 -14.15
CA GLY A 464 -3.65 2.68 -13.17
C GLY A 464 -3.81 4.13 -13.68
N THR A 465 -5.04 4.56 -13.93
CA THR A 465 -5.36 5.92 -14.43
C THR A 465 -4.83 7.00 -13.50
N LYS A 466 -4.94 6.79 -12.18
CA LYS A 466 -4.38 7.66 -11.13
C LYS A 466 -2.86 7.82 -11.25
N LYS A 467 -2.13 6.72 -11.48
CA LYS A 467 -0.66 6.74 -11.62
C LYS A 467 -0.23 7.48 -12.89
N ARG A 468 -0.96 7.27 -14.00
CA ARG A 468 -0.73 7.98 -15.26
C ARG A 468 -1.02 9.48 -15.14
N LEU A 469 -2.14 9.86 -14.54
CA LEU A 469 -2.51 11.26 -14.34
C LEU A 469 -1.49 11.97 -13.45
N ARG A 470 -1.09 11.35 -12.33
CA ARG A 470 -0.04 11.87 -11.44
C ARG A 470 1.28 12.06 -12.19
N ARG A 471 1.74 11.05 -12.94
CA ARG A 471 3.00 11.12 -13.71
C ARG A 471 2.96 12.22 -14.77
N SER A 472 1.84 12.36 -15.47
CA SER A 472 1.66 13.41 -16.47
C SER A 472 1.65 14.79 -15.81
N GLY A 473 0.95 14.94 -14.68
CA GLY A 473 0.94 16.17 -13.88
C GLY A 473 2.33 16.57 -13.40
N VAL A 474 3.15 15.63 -12.92
CA VAL A 474 4.54 15.91 -12.53
C VAL A 474 5.34 16.46 -13.72
N VAL A 475 5.27 15.81 -14.88
CA VAL A 475 6.02 16.22 -16.07
C VAL A 475 5.56 17.60 -16.57
N VAL A 476 4.25 17.83 -16.66
CA VAL A 476 3.70 19.11 -17.13
C VAL A 476 4.06 20.24 -16.17
N SER A 477 3.88 20.06 -14.86
CA SER A 477 4.22 21.07 -13.86
C SER A 477 5.72 21.38 -13.85
N ALA A 478 6.57 20.35 -13.94
CA ALA A 478 8.02 20.54 -13.98
C ALA A 478 8.47 21.29 -15.26
N THR A 479 7.97 20.89 -16.43
CA THR A 479 8.34 21.51 -17.71
C THR A 479 7.88 22.96 -17.81
N LEU A 480 6.62 23.24 -17.50
CA LEU A 480 6.09 24.61 -17.49
C LEU A 480 6.77 25.49 -16.45
N GLY A 481 7.02 24.94 -15.25
CA GLY A 481 7.74 25.65 -14.19
C GLY A 481 9.17 26.03 -14.60
N VAL A 482 9.94 25.11 -15.19
CA VAL A 482 11.30 25.42 -15.66
C VAL A 482 11.27 26.46 -16.78
N LEU A 483 10.40 26.28 -17.78
CA LEU A 483 10.28 27.24 -18.88
C LEU A 483 9.91 28.63 -18.40
N GLY A 484 8.98 28.73 -17.45
CA GLY A 484 8.54 30.00 -16.88
C GLY A 484 9.64 30.71 -16.08
N VAL A 485 10.43 29.98 -15.26
CA VAL A 485 11.60 30.55 -14.57
C VAL A 485 12.62 31.08 -15.57
N VAL A 486 12.95 30.31 -16.61
CA VAL A 486 13.91 30.72 -17.65
C VAL A 486 13.40 31.98 -18.38
N ALA A 487 12.12 32.01 -18.74
CA ALA A 487 11.50 33.17 -19.38
C ALA A 487 11.59 34.42 -18.48
N SER A 488 11.25 34.31 -17.19
CA SER A 488 11.37 35.42 -16.23
C SER A 488 12.80 35.97 -16.14
N VAL A 489 13.81 35.09 -16.11
CA VAL A 489 15.22 35.51 -16.09
C VAL A 489 15.59 36.25 -17.37
N ILE A 490 15.23 35.72 -18.54
CA ILE A 490 15.51 36.36 -19.83
C ILE A 490 14.84 37.75 -19.91
N LEU A 491 13.58 37.86 -19.50
CA LEU A 491 12.85 39.13 -19.48
C LEU A 491 13.50 40.15 -18.53
N GLN A 492 13.94 39.70 -17.36
CA GLN A 492 14.62 40.56 -16.40
C GLN A 492 15.98 41.05 -16.92
N VAL A 493 16.77 40.17 -17.53
CA VAL A 493 18.07 40.52 -18.13
C VAL A 493 17.87 41.49 -19.29
N ASN A 494 16.92 41.22 -20.19
CA ASN A 494 16.63 42.12 -21.31
C ASN A 494 16.23 43.51 -20.81
N ARG A 495 15.41 43.59 -19.77
CA ARG A 495 15.05 44.86 -19.15
C ARG A 495 16.26 45.61 -18.60
N LEU A 496 17.16 44.92 -17.89
CA LEU A 496 18.38 45.51 -17.34
C LEU A 496 19.36 45.96 -18.44
N LEU A 497 19.38 45.31 -19.60
CA LEU A 497 20.19 45.71 -20.76
C LEU A 497 19.56 46.83 -21.58
N SER A 498 18.24 47.02 -21.49
CA SER A 498 17.50 48.11 -22.16
C SER A 498 17.43 49.41 -21.35
N LEU A 499 17.87 49.38 -20.09
CA LEU A 499 18.11 50.53 -19.22
C LEU A 499 19.52 51.06 -19.45
#